data_AF-H0XZG6-F1
#
_entry.id   AF-H0XZG6-F1
#
_cell.length_a   1.000
_cell.length_b   1.000
_cell.length_c   1.000
_cell.angle_alpha   90.00
_cell.angle_beta   90.00
_cell.angle_gamma   90.00
#
_symmetry.space_group_name_H-M   'P 1'
#
loop_
_entity.id
_entity.type
_entity.pdbx_description
1 polymer ?
#
loop_
_entity_poly.entity_id
_entity_poly.type
_entity_poly.pdbx_seq_one_letter_code
_entity_poly.pdbx_strand_id
1 'polypeptide(L)' 'TSTLTQGLERIPDQLGYLVLSEGAVLASSGDLENDEQAASAISELVSTACGFRLHHSMNVPFKRLSGEP' A
#
# COMPACT_ATOMS: atom_id res chain seq x y z
N THR A 1 -1.01 -3.61 -19.69
CA THR A 1 -0.79 -2.93 -18.40
C THR A 1 -2.03 -2.13 -18.06
N SER A 2 -2.47 -2.14 -16.80
CA SER A 2 -3.67 -1.43 -16.34
C SER A 2 -3.40 0.07 -16.28
N THR A 3 -4.43 0.92 -16.44
CA THR A 3 -4.30 2.38 -16.27
C THR A 3 -3.77 2.77 -14.89
N LEU A 4 -4.08 1.95 -13.87
CA LEU A 4 -3.59 2.11 -12.51
C LEU A 4 -2.06 1.90 -12.43
N THR A 5 -1.55 0.80 -12.98
CA THR A 5 -0.13 0.45 -12.89
C THR A 5 0.74 1.43 -13.69
N GLN A 6 0.24 1.89 -14.85
CA GLN A 6 0.90 2.96 -15.62
C GLN A 6 0.99 4.28 -14.86
N GLY A 7 0.08 4.55 -13.92
CA GLY A 7 0.15 5.73 -13.06
C GLY A 7 1.30 5.62 -12.05
N LEU A 8 1.47 4.44 -11.46
CA LEU A 8 2.51 4.16 -10.47
C LEU A 8 3.91 4.13 -11.10
N GLU A 9 4.05 3.55 -12.29
CA GLU A 9 5.31 3.51 -13.04
C GLU A 9 5.83 4.91 -13.42
N ARG A 10 4.96 5.92 -13.50
CA ARG A 10 5.32 7.29 -13.86
C ARG A 10 5.75 8.15 -12.67
N ILE A 11 5.72 7.62 -11.45
CA ILE A 11 6.16 8.35 -10.26
C ILE A 11 7.70 8.48 -10.32
N PRO A 12 8.24 9.70 -10.22
CA PRO A 12 9.70 9.89 -10.22
C PRO A 12 10.33 9.20 -9.00
N ASP A 13 11.52 8.63 -9.21
CA ASP A 13 12.30 7.93 -8.18
C ASP A 13 11.60 6.71 -7.55
N GLN A 14 10.57 6.15 -8.20
CA GLN A 14 9.92 4.93 -7.70
C GLN A 14 10.78 3.70 -7.97
N LEU A 15 11.13 2.97 -6.90
CA LEU A 15 11.92 1.73 -6.96
C LEU A 15 11.04 0.49 -7.18
N GLY A 16 9.75 0.60 -6.86
CA GLY A 16 8.77 -0.46 -7.03
C GLY A 16 7.39 -0.06 -6.53
N TYR A 17 6.38 -0.85 -6.89
CA TYR A 17 5.01 -0.66 -6.41
C TYR A 17 4.35 -1.98 -6.09
N LEU A 18 3.32 -1.91 -5.25
CA LEU A 18 2.49 -3.02 -4.86
C LEU A 18 1.02 -2.58 -4.82
N VAL A 19 0.15 -3.33 -5.49
CA VAL A 19 -1.31 -3.12 -5.50
C VAL A 19 -1.95 -4.36 -4.87
N LEU A 20 -2.67 -4.14 -3.78
CA LEU A 20 -3.30 -5.19 -2.98
C LEU A 20 -4.82 -5.10 -3.06
N SER A 21 -5.50 -6.23 -3.05
CA SER A 21 -6.94 -6.33 -2.85
C SER A 21 -7.25 -7.52 -1.96
N GLU A 22 -7.97 -7.28 -0.88
CA GLU A 22 -8.37 -8.31 0.09
C GLU A 22 -7.19 -9.17 0.60
N GLY A 23 -6.01 -8.55 0.75
CA GLY A 23 -4.78 -9.23 1.20
C GLY A 23 -4.01 -9.97 0.11
N ALA A 24 -4.53 -10.03 -1.13
CA ALA A 24 -3.85 -10.63 -2.27
C ALA A 24 -3.17 -9.58 -3.15
N VAL A 25 -2.04 -9.94 -3.76
CA VAL A 25 -1.30 -9.10 -4.72
C VAL A 25 -2.01 -9.11 -6.07
N LEU A 26 -2.53 -7.95 -6.49
CA LEU A 26 -3.12 -7.76 -7.83
C LEU A 26 -2.07 -7.34 -8.86
N ALA A 27 -1.10 -6.52 -8.45
CA ALA A 27 0.01 -6.11 -9.28
C ALA A 27 1.21 -5.76 -8.40
N SER A 28 2.41 -6.09 -8.87
CA SER A 28 3.67 -5.72 -8.23
C SER A 28 4.72 -5.41 -9.30
N SER A 29 5.75 -4.65 -8.96
CA SER A 29 6.88 -4.35 -9.85
C SER A 29 8.07 -3.80 -9.06
N GLY A 30 9.28 -3.91 -9.63
CA GLY A 30 10.51 -3.36 -9.07
C GLY A 30 10.93 -4.11 -7.81
N ASP A 31 11.43 -3.39 -6.80
CA ASP A 31 11.91 -3.99 -5.54
C ASP A 31 10.83 -4.74 -4.75
N LEU A 32 9.55 -4.55 -5.09
CA LEU A 32 8.40 -5.21 -4.46
C LEU A 32 7.78 -6.31 -5.35
N GLU A 33 8.42 -6.67 -6.46
CA GLU A 33 7.92 -7.69 -7.38
C GLU A 33 7.80 -9.06 -6.70
N ASN A 34 6.58 -9.60 -6.65
CA ASN A 34 6.24 -10.88 -6.00
C ASN A 34 6.63 -10.97 -4.51
N ASP A 35 6.80 -9.83 -3.83
CA ASP A 35 7.10 -9.82 -2.40
C ASP A 35 5.82 -9.99 -1.56
N GLU A 36 5.41 -11.25 -1.37
CA GLU A 36 4.24 -11.61 -0.58
C GLU A 36 4.40 -11.29 0.91
N GLN A 37 5.64 -11.29 1.44
CA GLN A 37 5.89 -10.93 2.83
C GLN A 37 5.63 -9.44 3.05
N ALA A 38 6.14 -8.58 2.17
CA ALA A 38 5.84 -7.15 2.20
C ALA A 38 4.33 -6.90 2.07
N ALA A 39 3.64 -7.64 1.18
CA ALA A 39 2.20 -7.56 1.03
C ALA A 39 1.43 -7.87 2.32
N SER A 40 1.80 -8.95 3.02
CA SER A 40 1.19 -9.34 4.30
C SER A 40 1.45 -8.26 5.35
N ALA A 41 2.71 -7.86 5.53
CA ALA A 41 3.09 -6.88 6.54
C ALA A 41 2.38 -5.52 6.34
N ILE A 42 2.30 -5.03 5.10
CA ILE A 42 1.59 -3.79 4.76
C ILE A 42 0.09 -3.92 5.03
N SER A 43 -0.51 -5.06 4.70
CA SER A 43 -1.95 -5.32 4.94
C SER A 43 -2.28 -5.30 6.44
N GLU A 44 -1.47 -5.97 7.26
CA GLU A 44 -1.62 -5.97 8.72
C GLU A 44 -1.42 -4.58 9.31
N LEU A 45 -0.43 -3.83 8.81
CA LEU A 45 -0.15 -2.47 9.24
C LEU A 45 -1.31 -1.51 8.93
N VAL A 46 -1.85 -1.55 7.70
CA VAL A 46 -3.00 -0.72 7.29
C VAL A 46 -4.25 -1.11 8.08
N SER A 47 -4.50 -2.42 8.28
CA SER A 47 -5.62 -2.92 9.09
C SER A 47 -5.53 -2.40 10.52
N THR A 48 -4.35 -2.47 11.13
CA THR A 48 -4.10 -1.96 12.49
C THR A 48 -4.29 -0.45 12.56
N ALA A 49 -3.72 0.31 11.62
CA ALA A 49 -3.81 1.77 11.60
C ALA A 49 -5.25 2.26 11.36
N CYS A 50 -6.04 1.55 10.55
CA CYS A 50 -7.46 1.85 10.33
C CYS A 50 -8.35 1.42 11.50
N GLY A 51 -8.00 0.32 12.18
CA GLY A 51 -8.71 -0.19 13.36
C GLY A 51 -8.49 0.67 14.61
N PHE A 52 -7.27 1.18 14.81
CA PHE A 52 -6.95 2.12 15.88
C PHE A 52 -7.39 3.54 15.53
N ARG A 53 -8.69 3.81 15.70
CA ARG A 53 -9.22 5.17 15.60
C ARG A 53 -8.85 5.98 16.85
N LEU A 54 -7.69 6.64 16.79
CA LEU A 54 -7.27 7.60 17.81
C LEU A 54 -8.29 8.74 18.00
N HIS A 55 -9.04 9.07 16.94
CA HIS A 55 -10.14 10.03 16.97
C HIS A 55 -11.45 9.29 16.70
N HIS A 56 -12.46 9.44 17.58
CA HIS A 56 -13.78 8.78 17.52
C HIS A 56 -14.66 9.20 16.31
N SER A 57 -14.06 9.70 15.24
CA SER A 57 -14.76 10.15 14.05
C SER A 57 -15.07 8.98 13.11
N MET A 58 -16.14 9.11 12.31
CA MET A 58 -16.56 8.10 11.33
C MET A 58 -15.72 8.10 10.05
N ASN A 59 -14.75 9.04 9.91
CA ASN A 59 -13.93 9.20 8.72
C ASN A 59 -12.66 8.33 8.75
N VAL A 60 -12.04 8.14 7.59
CA VAL A 60 -10.76 7.42 7.46
C VAL A 60 -9.70 8.16 8.27
N PRO A 61 -8.93 7.48 9.15
CA PRO A 61 -8.02 8.17 10.07
C PRO A 61 -6.86 8.91 9.38
N PHE A 62 -6.49 8.52 8.15
CA PHE A 62 -5.39 9.12 7.39
C PHE A 62 -5.62 9.01 5.87
N LYS A 63 -4.96 9.89 5.11
CA LYS A 63 -4.94 9.87 3.63
C LYS A 63 -3.75 9.12 3.04
N ARG A 64 -2.63 9.05 3.78
CA ARG A 64 -1.37 8.41 3.40
C ARG A 64 -0.67 7.95 4.67
N LEU A 65 0.02 6.80 4.58
CA LEU A 65 0.92 6.29 5.60
C LEU A 65 2.32 6.19 5.00
N SER A 66 3.32 6.72 5.70
CA SER A 66 4.73 6.70 5.31
C SER A 66 5.60 6.35 6.51
N GLY A 67 6.65 5.56 6.30
CA GLY A 67 7.68 5.31 7.31
C GLY A 67 8.69 6.46 7.38
N GLU A 68 9.46 6.51 8.46
CA GLU A 68 10.63 7.38 8.59
C GLU A 68 11.78 6.82 7.70
N PRO A 69 12.66 7.68 7.16
CA PRO A 69 13.82 7.28 6.35
C PRO A 69 14.92 6.56 7.13
#